data_AF-A0A931PUK1-F1
#
_entry.id   AF-A0A931PUK1-F1
#
_cell.length_a   1.000
_cell.length_b   1.000
_cell.length_c   1.000
_cell.angle_alpha   90.00
_cell.angle_beta   90.00
_cell.angle_gamma   90.00
#
_symmetry.space_group_name_H-M   'P 1'
#
loop_
_entity.id
_entity.type
_entity.pdbx_description
1 polymer ?
#
loop_
_entity_poly.entity_id
_entity_poly.type
_entity_poly.pdbx_seq_one_letter_code
_entity_poly.pdbx_strand_id
1 'polypeptide(L)'
;MANKRSSKKDLRRIAKRRVRNQGTMTALKTYVKKARSAIASGDGHAAVITLSSALDKAAQRGIIHKNQAARRKSRIARLANGAPAAPKEVVKKAPGAKAESKPAARVAKGPAKPKAAAKPVAAKKSPAAKPAAKKKSE
;
A
#
# COMPACT_ATOMS: atom_id res chain seq x y z
N MET A 1 -13.68 -27.73 17.62
CA MET A 1 -12.73 -27.82 18.76
C MET A 1 -11.33 -28.14 18.23
N ALA A 2 -10.25 -27.62 18.83
CA ALA A 2 -8.89 -27.98 18.40
C ALA A 2 -8.47 -29.30 19.04
N ASN A 3 -8.45 -30.37 18.25
CA ASN A 3 -8.26 -31.72 18.77
C ASN A 3 -6.78 -32.11 18.89
N LYS A 4 -5.91 -31.57 18.03
CA LYS A 4 -4.46 -31.80 18.07
C LYS A 4 -3.77 -30.89 19.10
N ARG A 5 -2.72 -31.41 19.76
CA ARG A 5 -1.92 -30.67 20.76
C ARG A 5 -1.33 -29.37 20.18
N SER A 6 -0.83 -29.41 18.94
CA SER A 6 -0.32 -28.24 18.19
C SER A 6 -1.40 -27.17 18.02
N SER A 7 -2.59 -27.57 17.56
CA SER A 7 -3.73 -26.66 17.37
C SER A 7 -4.17 -25.98 18.66
N LYS A 8 -4.23 -26.70 19.80
CA LYS A 8 -4.50 -26.09 21.12
C LYS A 8 -3.43 -25.06 21.52
N LYS A 9 -2.17 -25.29 21.16
CA LYS A 9 -1.06 -24.34 21.38
C LYS A 9 -1.22 -23.08 20.51
N ASP A 10 -1.60 -23.25 19.25
CA ASP A 10 -1.76 -22.14 18.32
C ASP A 10 -2.96 -21.26 18.68
N LEU A 11 -4.08 -21.83 19.13
CA LEU A 11 -5.20 -21.05 19.67
C LEU A 11 -4.77 -20.13 20.81
N ARG A 12 -3.97 -20.64 21.76
CA ARG A 12 -3.43 -19.83 22.87
C ARG A 12 -2.52 -18.71 22.38
N ARG A 13 -1.66 -18.98 21.38
CA ARG A 13 -0.78 -17.97 20.77
C ARG A 13 -1.57 -16.90 20.02
N ILE A 14 -2.57 -17.30 19.24
CA ILE A 14 -3.43 -16.41 18.46
C ILE A 14 -4.22 -15.50 19.39
N ALA A 15 -4.81 -16.02 20.46
CA ALA A 15 -5.53 -15.21 21.44
C ALA A 15 -4.63 -14.12 22.04
N LYS A 16 -3.42 -14.47 22.49
CA LYS A 16 -2.44 -13.51 23.02
C LYS A 16 -1.98 -12.47 21.99
N ARG A 17 -1.82 -12.86 20.71
CA ARG A 17 -1.48 -11.93 19.63
C ARG A 17 -2.64 -11.00 19.29
N ARG A 18 -3.87 -11.54 19.26
CA ARG A 18 -5.10 -10.79 18.97
C ARG A 18 -5.30 -9.63 19.95
N VAL A 19 -5.22 -9.91 21.26
CA VAL A 19 -5.37 -8.88 22.30
C VAL A 19 -4.37 -7.73 22.12
N ARG A 20 -3.09 -8.05 21.92
CA ARG A 20 -2.03 -7.04 21.68
C ARG A 20 -2.25 -6.25 20.38
N ASN A 21 -2.64 -6.93 19.31
CA ASN A 21 -2.85 -6.29 18.01
C ASN A 21 -4.11 -5.44 17.99
N GLN A 22 -5.14 -5.79 18.75
CA GLN A 22 -6.40 -5.05 18.82
C GLN A 22 -6.20 -3.61 19.30
N GLY A 23 -5.41 -3.40 20.36
CA GLY A 23 -5.08 -2.05 20.84
C GLY A 23 -4.34 -1.22 19.79
N THR A 24 -3.33 -1.80 19.15
CA THR A 24 -2.58 -1.10 18.09
C THR A 24 -3.48 -0.77 16.88
N MET A 25 -4.33 -1.71 16.46
CA MET A 25 -5.23 -1.53 15.32
C MET A 25 -6.28 -0.44 15.58
N THR A 26 -6.84 -0.40 16.79
CA THR A 26 -7.82 0.62 17.19
C THR A 26 -7.16 2.00 17.28
N ALA A 27 -5.99 2.10 17.92
CA ALA A 27 -5.23 3.34 17.97
C ALA A 27 -4.90 3.90 16.58
N LEU A 28 -4.46 3.05 15.64
CA LEU A 28 -4.19 3.47 14.26
C LEU A 28 -5.43 4.01 13.54
N LYS A 29 -6.61 3.40 13.75
CA LYS A 29 -7.87 3.92 13.19
C LYS A 29 -8.16 5.32 13.76
N THR A 30 -7.93 5.51 15.06
CA THR A 30 -8.11 6.80 15.72
C THR A 30 -7.14 7.86 15.19
N TYR A 31 -5.86 7.53 15.02
CA TYR A 31 -4.88 8.47 14.44
C TYR A 31 -5.24 8.86 13.00
N VAL A 32 -5.74 7.92 12.19
CA VAL A 32 -6.21 8.24 10.84
C VAL A 32 -7.41 9.20 10.88
N LYS A 33 -8.37 9.00 11.81
CA LYS A 33 -9.50 9.92 11.98
C LYS A 33 -9.02 11.32 12.41
N LYS A 34 -8.13 11.41 13.41
CA LYS A 34 -7.55 12.67 13.89
C LYS A 34 -6.78 13.42 12.80
N ALA A 35 -5.98 12.70 12.00
CA ALA A 35 -5.26 13.32 10.90
C ALA A 35 -6.21 13.90 9.83
N ARG A 36 -7.30 13.19 9.52
CA ARG A 36 -8.32 13.69 8.57
C ARG A 36 -9.03 14.95 9.08
N SER A 37 -9.46 14.96 10.35
CA SER A 37 -10.11 16.13 10.94
C SER A 37 -9.17 17.32 11.04
N ALA A 38 -7.90 17.09 11.41
CA ALA A 38 -6.89 18.15 11.51
C ALA A 38 -6.53 18.74 10.14
N ILE A 39 -6.44 17.91 9.09
CA ILE A 39 -6.25 18.40 7.72
C ILE A 39 -7.43 19.28 7.28
N ALA A 40 -8.67 18.88 7.60
CA ALA A 40 -9.85 19.69 7.31
C ALA A 40 -9.89 21.02 8.06
N SER A 41 -9.23 21.11 9.22
CA SER A 41 -9.19 22.31 10.07
C SER A 41 -8.01 23.25 9.76
N GLY A 42 -7.16 22.93 8.76
CA GLY A 42 -6.07 23.80 8.30
C GLY A 42 -4.68 23.53 8.91
N ASP A 43 -4.58 22.90 10.09
CA ASP A 43 -3.30 22.57 10.74
C ASP A 43 -3.15 21.07 11.06
N GLY A 44 -2.97 20.29 10.00
CA GLY A 44 -2.79 18.83 10.08
C GLY A 44 -1.37 18.33 10.35
N HIS A 45 -0.34 19.19 10.32
CA HIS A 45 1.06 18.75 10.22
C HIS A 45 1.51 17.82 11.37
N ALA A 46 1.25 18.21 12.62
CA ALA A 46 1.59 17.40 13.79
C ALA A 46 0.83 16.05 13.82
N ALA A 47 -0.44 16.06 13.42
CA ALA A 47 -1.26 14.85 13.34
C ALA A 47 -0.77 13.88 12.25
N VAL A 48 -0.25 14.40 11.13
CA VAL A 48 0.31 13.59 10.04
C VAL A 48 1.64 12.94 10.43
N ILE A 49 2.51 13.66 11.16
CA ILE A 49 3.78 13.11 11.66
C ILE A 49 3.53 11.97 12.64
N THR A 50 2.66 12.21 13.63
CA THR A 50 2.33 11.20 14.65
C THR A 50 1.70 9.94 14.01
N LEU A 51 0.78 10.12 13.06
CA LEU A 51 0.21 9.02 12.28
C LEU A 51 1.29 8.25 11.50
N SER A 52 2.21 8.95 10.84
CA SER A 52 3.25 8.34 10.03
C SER A 52 4.18 7.48 10.87
N SER A 53 4.65 7.99 12.01
CA SER A 53 5.47 7.25 12.97
C SER A 53 4.75 6.02 13.51
N ALA A 54 3.46 6.16 13.88
CA ALA A 54 2.66 5.05 14.38
C ALA A 54 2.46 3.95 13.33
N LEU A 55 2.26 4.30 12.06
CA LEU A 55 2.13 3.35 10.96
C LEU A 55 3.43 2.57 10.73
N ASP A 56 4.58 3.24 10.79
CA ASP A 56 5.87 2.57 10.58
C ASP A 56 6.21 1.63 11.73
N LYS A 57 5.97 2.04 12.98
CA LYS A 57 6.15 1.17 14.16
C LYS A 57 5.25 -0.06 14.06
N ALA A 58 4.02 0.09 13.60
CA ALA A 58 3.11 -1.04 13.41
C ALA A 58 3.52 -1.96 12.25
N ALA A 59 4.13 -1.41 11.19
CA ALA A 59 4.66 -2.19 10.08
C ALA A 59 5.92 -2.97 10.49
N GLN A 60 6.83 -2.34 11.22
CA GLN A 60 8.04 -2.98 11.75
C GLN A 60 7.71 -4.14 12.71
N ARG A 61 6.66 -3.98 13.52
CA ARG A 61 6.14 -5.04 14.40
C ARG A 61 5.34 -6.12 13.66
N GLY A 62 5.16 -6.03 12.34
CA GLY A 62 4.41 -6.99 11.53
C GLY A 62 2.90 -7.00 11.80
N ILE A 63 2.35 -5.97 12.44
CA ILE A 63 0.92 -5.86 12.75
C ILE A 63 0.15 -5.41 11.51
N ILE A 64 0.75 -4.53 10.70
CA ILE A 64 0.26 -4.19 9.35
C ILE A 64 1.34 -4.47 8.31
N HIS A 65 0.93 -4.77 7.09
CA HIS A 65 1.87 -4.94 5.99
C HIS A 65 2.49 -3.59 5.58
N LYS A 66 3.76 -3.59 5.13
CA LYS A 66 4.46 -2.38 4.64
C LYS A 66 3.67 -1.61 3.59
N ASN A 67 3.06 -2.32 2.64
CA ASN A 67 2.21 -1.72 1.60
C ASN A 67 0.93 -1.12 2.19
N GLN A 68 0.39 -1.69 3.28
CA GLN A 68 -0.79 -1.13 3.93
C GLN A 68 -0.44 0.19 4.64
N ALA A 69 0.73 0.27 5.29
CA ALA A 69 1.25 1.52 5.85
C ALA A 69 1.48 2.56 4.75
N ALA A 70 2.18 2.19 3.68
CA ALA A 70 2.45 3.07 2.53
C ALA A 70 1.16 3.59 1.87
N ARG A 71 0.16 2.73 1.63
CA ARG A 71 -1.14 3.14 1.10
C ARG A 71 -1.86 4.14 2.00
N ARG A 72 -1.82 3.95 3.32
CA ARG A 72 -2.44 4.88 4.28
C ARG A 72 -1.73 6.23 4.29
N LYS A 73 -0.40 6.25 4.30
CA LYS A 73 0.41 7.48 4.19
C LYS A 73 0.11 8.24 2.90
N SER A 74 0.15 7.56 1.76
CA SER A 74 -0.13 8.16 0.44
C SER A 74 -1.51 8.79 0.37
N ARG A 75 -2.55 8.12 0.89
CA ARG A 75 -3.92 8.69 0.94
C ARG A 75 -4.00 9.96 1.77
N ILE A 76 -3.32 10.00 2.93
CA ILE A 76 -3.31 11.18 3.79
C ILE A 76 -2.53 12.32 3.14
N ALA A 77 -1.39 12.04 2.51
CA ALA A 77 -0.63 13.05 1.77
C ALA A 77 -1.45 13.65 0.62
N ARG A 78 -2.18 12.81 -0.13
CA ARG A 78 -3.09 13.29 -1.19
C ARG A 78 -4.20 14.19 -0.65
N LEU A 79 -4.75 13.87 0.52
CA LEU A 79 -5.76 14.72 1.16
C LEU A 79 -5.18 16.06 1.63
N ALA A 80 -3.96 16.06 2.18
CA ALA A 80 -3.29 17.29 2.59
C ALA A 80 -2.96 18.21 1.40
N ASN A 81 -2.56 17.63 0.25
CA ASN A 81 -2.22 18.40 -0.94
C ASN A 81 -3.44 18.79 -1.79
N GLY A 82 -4.54 18.05 -1.70
CA GLY A 82 -5.77 18.29 -2.45
C GLY A 82 -6.80 19.16 -1.70
N ALA A 83 -6.56 19.47 -0.42
CA ALA A 83 -7.32 20.49 0.28
C ALA A 83 -6.87 21.87 -0.25
N PRO A 84 -7.79 22.78 -0.63
CA PRO A 84 -7.41 24.11 -1.09
C PRO A 84 -6.66 24.83 0.04
N ALA A 85 -5.39 25.12 -0.22
CA ALA A 85 -4.55 25.86 0.70
C ALA A 85 -5.11 27.27 0.85
N ALA A 86 -5.61 27.60 2.05
CA ALA A 86 -5.57 28.99 2.51
C ALA A 86 -4.08 29.37 2.68
N PRO A 87 -3.66 30.56 2.24
CA PRO A 87 -2.26 30.88 2.00
C PRO A 87 -1.46 30.91 3.31
N LYS A 88 -0.41 30.07 3.38
CA LYS A 88 0.62 30.22 4.41
C LYS A 88 1.61 31.28 3.93
N GLU A 89 1.66 32.40 4.64
CA GLU A 89 2.67 33.43 4.50
C GLU A 89 4.07 32.82 4.62
N VAL A 90 4.89 33.13 3.63
CA VAL A 90 6.29 32.71 3.50
C VAL A 90 7.15 33.69 4.28
N VAL A 91 7.59 33.32 5.48
CA VAL A 91 8.66 34.05 6.17
C VAL A 91 9.98 33.69 5.52
N LYS A 92 10.48 34.66 4.76
CA LYS A 92 11.78 34.71 4.08
C LYS A 92 12.94 34.49 5.05
N LYS A 93 13.88 33.62 4.69
CA LYS A 93 15.31 33.83 5.02
C LYS A 93 16.23 33.09 4.03
N ALA A 94 16.80 33.86 3.13
CA ALA A 94 18.08 33.66 2.44
C ALA A 94 18.72 35.07 2.38
N PRO A 95 20.05 35.28 2.30
CA PRO A 95 20.88 34.65 1.25
C PRO A 95 22.40 34.45 1.53
N GLY A 96 23.05 33.76 0.58
CA GLY A 96 24.46 33.99 0.16
C GLY A 96 25.45 32.86 0.49
N ALA A 97 26.36 32.41 -0.39
CA ALA A 97 26.66 32.72 -1.79
C ALA A 97 27.67 31.71 -2.39
N LYS A 98 27.51 31.35 -3.69
CA LYS A 98 28.50 31.08 -4.78
C LYS A 98 29.62 30.03 -4.58
N ALA A 99 30.23 29.35 -5.57
CA ALA A 99 30.08 29.05 -7.01
C ALA A 99 31.23 28.02 -7.31
N GLU A 100 31.15 27.03 -8.20
CA GLU A 100 31.72 27.00 -9.58
C GLU A 100 31.69 25.52 -10.08
N SER A 101 30.98 25.16 -11.17
CA SER A 101 31.44 24.83 -12.57
C SER A 101 32.54 23.74 -12.68
N LYS A 102 32.53 22.69 -13.53
CA LYS A 102 31.89 22.32 -14.81
C LYS A 102 32.13 20.78 -15.07
N PRO A 103 31.74 20.15 -16.21
CA PRO A 103 31.01 18.86 -16.23
C PRO A 103 31.81 17.62 -16.66
N ALA A 104 31.37 16.41 -16.26
CA ALA A 104 31.88 15.16 -16.80
C ALA A 104 30.76 14.13 -17.10
N ALA A 105 30.71 13.76 -18.39
CA ALA A 105 30.21 12.51 -18.96
C ALA A 105 28.73 12.09 -18.76
N ARG A 106 27.87 12.59 -19.66
CA ARG A 106 26.64 11.89 -20.07
C ARG A 106 27.02 10.77 -21.05
N VAL A 107 27.26 9.56 -20.55
CA VAL A 107 27.24 8.36 -21.40
C VAL A 107 25.79 7.96 -21.63
N ALA A 108 25.37 8.09 -22.88
CA ALA A 108 24.08 7.67 -23.37
C ALA A 108 23.89 6.16 -23.16
N LYS A 109 22.81 5.77 -22.48
CA LYS A 109 22.19 4.46 -22.66
C LYS A 109 20.75 4.67 -23.11
N GLY A 110 20.57 4.49 -24.41
CA GLY A 110 19.30 4.63 -25.11
C GLY A 110 18.24 3.60 -24.69
N PRO A 111 17.02 3.76 -25.23
CA PRO A 111 15.77 3.29 -24.66
C PRO A 111 15.62 1.76 -24.67
N ALA A 112 15.01 1.24 -23.60
CA ALA A 112 14.61 -0.14 -23.49
C ALA A 112 13.65 -0.53 -24.62
N LYS A 113 13.98 -1.61 -25.34
CA LYS A 113 13.14 -2.26 -26.35
C LYS A 113 11.71 -2.52 -25.82
N PRO A 114 10.65 -2.29 -26.63
CA PRO A 114 9.30 -2.72 -26.30
C PRO A 114 9.24 -4.25 -26.27
N LYS A 115 8.65 -4.82 -25.22
CA LYS A 115 8.31 -6.25 -25.19
C LYS A 115 7.35 -6.54 -26.35
N ALA A 116 7.82 -7.39 -27.26
CA ALA A 116 7.11 -7.82 -28.44
C ALA A 116 5.75 -8.45 -28.09
N ALA A 117 4.82 -8.20 -29.00
CA ALA A 117 3.44 -8.64 -29.02
C ALA A 117 3.28 -10.17 -28.91
N ALA A 118 2.09 -10.53 -28.44
CA ALA A 118 1.58 -11.89 -28.34
C ALA A 118 1.80 -12.70 -29.62
N LYS A 119 2.30 -13.94 -29.47
CA LYS A 119 2.13 -14.98 -30.48
C LYS A 119 0.73 -15.59 -30.32
N PRO A 120 -0.02 -15.82 -31.42
CA PRO A 120 -1.36 -16.42 -31.37
C PRO A 120 -1.23 -17.90 -31.02
N VAL A 121 -1.94 -18.34 -29.99
CA VAL A 121 -2.10 -19.78 -29.73
C VAL A 121 -3.00 -20.34 -30.82
N ALA A 122 -2.39 -21.17 -31.65
CA ALA A 122 -3.05 -21.87 -32.74
C ALA A 122 -4.24 -22.70 -32.24
N ALA A 123 -5.27 -22.72 -33.08
CA ALA A 123 -6.51 -23.46 -32.96
C ALA A 123 -6.32 -24.90 -32.46
N LYS A 124 -6.87 -25.21 -31.29
CA LYS A 124 -7.37 -26.56 -31.01
C LYS A 124 -8.81 -26.62 -31.51
N LYS A 125 -8.93 -27.26 -32.66
CA LYS A 125 -10.14 -27.66 -33.38
C LYS A 125 -11.13 -28.30 -32.40
N SER A 126 -12.27 -27.65 -32.17
CA SER A 126 -13.48 -28.28 -31.65
C SER A 126 -13.97 -29.27 -32.72
N PRO A 127 -14.16 -30.56 -32.45
CA PRO A 127 -14.97 -31.38 -33.34
C PRO A 127 -16.46 -31.08 -33.06
N ALA A 128 -17.11 -30.52 -34.07
CA ALA A 128 -18.56 -30.33 -34.13
C ALA A 128 -19.30 -31.68 -34.09
N ALA A 129 -20.47 -31.66 -33.45
CA ALA A 129 -21.38 -32.77 -33.26
C ALA A 129 -21.97 -33.36 -34.56
N LYS A 130 -22.40 -34.63 -34.51
CA LYS A 130 -23.60 -35.20 -35.18
C LYS A 130 -23.87 -36.66 -34.72
N PRO A 131 -25.08 -37.25 -34.92
CA PRO A 131 -26.06 -37.44 -33.85
C PRO A 131 -26.57 -38.90 -33.66
N ALA A 132 -27.34 -39.11 -32.58
CA ALA A 132 -28.42 -40.10 -32.36
C ALA A 132 -28.19 -41.61 -32.65
N ALA A 133 -28.38 -42.47 -31.64
CA ALA A 133 -29.25 -43.67 -31.71
C ALA A 133 -29.31 -44.47 -30.39
N LYS A 134 -30.49 -45.02 -30.14
CA LYS A 134 -30.96 -45.91 -29.06
C LYS A 134 -30.15 -47.22 -28.87
N LYS A 135 -30.14 -47.75 -27.64
CA LYS A 135 -30.46 -49.14 -27.17
C LYS A 135 -29.82 -49.37 -25.78
N LYS A 136 -30.60 -49.56 -24.69
CA LYS A 136 -31.17 -50.81 -24.11
C LYS A 136 -30.12 -51.83 -23.59
N SER A 137 -30.45 -52.44 -22.43
CA SER A 137 -29.84 -53.62 -21.73
C SER A 137 -28.42 -53.40 -21.17
N GLU A 138 -28.04 -53.82 -19.97
CA GLU A 138 -28.49 -54.86 -19.01
C GLU A 138 -28.21 -54.41 -17.57
#